data_AF-Q9SJA3-F1
#
_entry.id   AF-Q9SJA3-F1
#
_cell.length_a   1.000
_cell.length_b   1.000
_cell.length_c   1.000
_cell.angle_alpha   90.00
_cell.angle_beta   90.00
_cell.angle_gamma   90.00
#
_symmetry.space_group_name_H-M   'P 1'
#
loop_
_entity.id
_entity.type
_entity.pdbx_description
1 polymer ?
#
loop_
_entity_poly.entity_id
_entity_poly.type
_entity_poly.pdbx_seq_one_letter_code
_entity_poly.pdbx_strand_id
1 'polypeptide(L)'
;MKFGWDAKSNINRVLKSWRSFDDPSPGEYTYGVERHELAQSFIRKKGVSTFRSDPWKTKNDVEYESGNLTYTTYRITATEEKATYFFSITNESFFSILRLSYTGVLQRSTWVPKPQQMCKRLRDRVLPHDTCGSYNVCGAYGLCDMDTSPNCVCTWV
;
A
#
# COMPACT_ATOMS: atom_id res chain seq x y z
N MET A 1 1.58 4.43 -13.61
CA MET A 1 2.80 4.98 -12.97
C MET A 1 3.46 3.87 -12.14
N LYS A 2 4.80 3.76 -12.16
CA LYS A 2 5.52 2.82 -11.28
C LYS A 2 5.85 3.52 -9.96
N PHE A 3 5.60 2.84 -8.86
CA PHE A 3 5.95 3.26 -7.51
C PHE A 3 7.14 2.42 -7.01
N GLY A 4 8.02 2.98 -6.18
CA GLY A 4 9.19 2.29 -5.63
C GLY A 4 10.51 2.62 -6.34
N TRP A 5 11.51 1.74 -6.15
CA TRP A 5 12.90 1.99 -6.50
C TRP A 5 13.32 1.33 -7.81
N ASP A 6 14.05 2.07 -8.64
CA ASP A 6 14.64 1.59 -9.91
C ASP A 6 16.12 1.99 -10.00
N ALA A 7 17.02 1.00 -9.94
CA ALA A 7 18.47 1.16 -10.02
C ALA A 7 18.90 1.94 -11.26
N LYS A 8 18.32 1.61 -12.41
CA LYS A 8 18.77 2.13 -13.71
C LYS A 8 18.58 3.64 -13.80
N SER A 9 17.51 4.15 -13.19
CA SER A 9 17.24 5.59 -13.11
C SER A 9 17.78 6.24 -11.83
N ASN A 10 18.21 5.45 -10.84
CA ASN A 10 18.53 5.89 -9.47
C ASN A 10 17.42 6.74 -8.82
N ILE A 11 16.15 6.34 -8.99
CA ILE A 11 14.99 7.07 -8.46
C ILE A 11 14.18 6.16 -7.53
N ASN A 12 13.89 6.65 -6.32
CA ASN A 12 12.85 6.11 -5.46
C ASN A 12 11.58 6.94 -5.56
N ARG A 13 10.51 6.37 -6.13
CA ARG A 13 9.21 7.04 -6.28
C ARG A 13 8.36 6.75 -5.05
N VAL A 14 8.19 7.75 -4.20
CA VAL A 14 7.41 7.68 -2.96
C VAL A 14 6.13 8.51 -3.06
N LEU A 15 5.10 8.16 -2.30
CA LEU A 15 3.91 8.98 -2.13
C LEU A 15 4.11 9.84 -0.88
N LYS A 16 3.74 11.10 -0.98
CA LYS A 16 3.73 12.02 0.16
C LYS A 16 2.30 12.50 0.39
N SER A 17 1.87 12.51 1.64
CA SER A 17 0.54 12.99 1.98
C SER A 17 0.44 14.50 1.77
N TRP A 18 -0.79 14.98 1.64
CA TRP A 18 -1.11 16.38 1.89
C TRP A 18 -0.92 16.70 3.38
N ARG A 19 -0.80 17.99 3.70
CA ARG A 19 -0.71 18.46 5.09
C ARG A 19 -2.06 18.34 5.79
N SER A 20 -3.14 18.73 5.12
CA SER A 20 -4.52 18.60 5.63
C SER A 20 -5.46 18.21 4.48
N PHE A 21 -6.78 18.23 4.75
CA PHE A 21 -7.80 17.95 3.74
C PHE A 21 -7.82 19.02 2.62
N ASP A 22 -7.52 20.26 2.98
CA ASP A 22 -7.60 21.48 2.17
C ASP A 22 -6.23 22.10 1.81
N ASP A 23 -5.14 21.70 2.49
CA ASP A 23 -3.77 22.14 2.18
C ASP A 23 -3.00 21.04 1.40
N PRO A 24 -2.75 21.21 0.08
CA PRO A 24 -2.00 20.27 -0.73
C PRO A 24 -0.49 20.29 -0.52
N SER A 25 0.01 21.17 0.35
CA SER A 25 1.43 21.23 0.68
C SER A 25 1.92 19.91 1.32
N PRO A 26 3.23 19.63 1.27
CA PRO A 26 3.77 18.37 1.77
C PRO A 26 3.47 18.13 3.26
N GLY A 27 2.77 17.02 3.55
CA GLY A 27 2.45 16.58 4.91
C GLY A 27 3.51 15.71 5.57
N GLU A 28 3.13 15.12 6.71
CA GLU A 28 4.02 14.35 7.59
C GLU A 28 4.16 12.87 7.20
N TYR A 29 3.23 12.35 6.39
CA TYR A 29 3.21 10.95 6.02
C TYR A 29 3.86 10.71 4.65
N THR A 30 4.60 9.61 4.58
CA THR A 30 5.18 9.08 3.35
C THR A 30 4.86 7.61 3.22
N TYR A 31 4.68 7.15 1.98
CA TYR A 31 4.60 5.73 1.66
C TYR A 31 5.69 5.45 0.63
N GLY A 32 6.55 4.47 0.91
CA GLY A 32 7.73 4.16 0.10
C GLY A 32 8.06 2.68 0.10
N VAL A 33 8.84 2.24 -0.89
CA VAL A 33 9.47 0.91 -0.89
C VAL A 33 10.89 1.05 -0.37
N GLU A 34 11.27 0.17 0.52
CA GLU A 34 12.62 0.04 1.08
C GLU A 34 13.22 -1.31 0.65
N ARG A 35 14.52 -1.29 0.35
CA ARG A 35 15.29 -2.44 -0.14
C ARG A 35 16.31 -2.88 0.90
N HIS A 36 15.81 -3.47 1.99
CA HIS A 36 16.67 -4.24 2.89
C HIS A 36 16.97 -5.60 2.24
N GLU A 37 17.17 -6.66 3.02
CA GLU A 37 17.34 -8.03 2.47
C GLU A 37 16.15 -8.45 1.60
N LEU A 38 14.94 -8.05 1.98
CA LEU A 38 13.72 -8.24 1.20
C LEU A 38 13.04 -6.89 0.98
N ALA A 39 12.55 -6.68 -0.25
CA ALA A 39 11.79 -5.47 -0.57
C ALA A 39 10.49 -5.43 0.22
N GLN A 40 10.24 -4.31 0.90
CA GLN A 40 9.04 -4.08 1.71
C GLN A 40 8.55 -2.66 1.50
N SER A 41 7.25 -2.44 1.72
CA SER A 41 6.68 -1.10 1.71
C SER A 41 6.35 -0.63 3.12
N PHE A 42 6.60 0.65 3.39
CA PHE A 42 6.39 1.27 4.68
C PHE A 42 5.52 2.51 4.53
N ILE A 43 4.65 2.75 5.51
CA ILE A 43 4.12 4.10 5.78
C ILE A 43 4.93 4.65 6.95
N ARG A 44 5.43 5.88 6.81
CA ARG A 44 6.18 6.58 7.86
C ARG A 44 5.55 7.95 8.15
N LYS A 45 5.41 8.29 9.44
CA LYS A 45 5.07 9.63 9.92
C LYS A 45 6.34 10.30 10.45
N LYS A 46 6.78 11.42 9.86
CA LYS A 46 8.05 12.10 10.24
C LYS A 46 9.25 11.14 10.32
N GLY A 47 9.30 10.15 9.44
CA GLY A 47 10.38 9.13 9.42
C GLY A 47 10.16 7.93 10.33
N VAL A 48 9.19 7.94 11.24
CA VAL A 48 8.85 6.80 12.11
C VAL A 48 7.84 5.88 11.41
N SER A 49 8.13 4.58 11.34
CA SER A 49 7.26 3.58 10.71
C SER A 49 5.93 3.42 11.46
N THR A 50 4.82 3.54 10.75
CA THR A 50 3.45 3.34 11.26
C THR A 50 2.76 2.13 10.63
N PHE A 51 3.26 1.65 9.50
CA PHE A 51 2.83 0.42 8.83
C PHE A 51 4.04 -0.19 8.12
N ARG A 52 4.10 -1.52 8.06
CA ARG A 52 5.05 -2.29 7.25
C ARG A 52 4.30 -3.41 6.54
N SER A 53 4.41 -3.50 5.22
CA SER A 53 3.88 -4.63 4.47
C SER A 53 4.72 -5.88 4.66
N ASP A 54 4.15 -7.04 4.40
CA ASP A 54 4.94 -8.26 4.20
C ASP A 54 6.04 -8.06 3.14
N PRO A 55 7.13 -8.83 3.24
CA PRO A 55 8.11 -8.97 2.16
C PRO A 55 7.42 -9.23 0.82
N TRP A 56 7.80 -8.43 -0.18
CA TRP A 56 7.33 -8.62 -1.53
C TRP A 56 7.91 -9.94 -2.04
N LYS A 57 7.08 -10.98 -2.06
CA LYS A 57 7.45 -12.25 -2.68
C LYS A 57 7.47 -12.06 -4.19
N THR A 58 8.65 -12.13 -4.79
CA THR A 58 8.77 -12.26 -6.24
C THR A 58 8.46 -13.70 -6.63
N LYS A 59 7.37 -13.88 -7.35
CA LYS A 59 7.36 -14.84 -8.46
C LYS A 59 7.24 -13.99 -9.70
N ASN A 60 8.30 -14.03 -10.51
CA ASN A 60 8.41 -13.34 -11.78
C ASN A 60 7.06 -13.37 -12.50
N ASP A 61 6.53 -12.19 -12.78
CA ASP A 61 5.40 -11.98 -13.69
C ASP A 61 4.09 -12.71 -13.37
N VAL A 62 3.74 -12.85 -12.09
CA VAL A 62 2.34 -13.08 -11.75
C VAL A 62 1.61 -11.75 -11.83
N GLU A 63 0.97 -11.52 -12.97
CA GLU A 63 -0.19 -10.63 -13.03
C GLU A 63 -1.22 -11.23 -12.08
N TYR A 64 -1.22 -10.74 -10.85
CA TYR A 64 -2.31 -11.07 -9.97
C TYR A 64 -3.53 -10.36 -10.56
N GLU A 65 -4.46 -11.13 -11.10
CA GLU A 65 -5.84 -10.70 -11.15
C GLU A 65 -6.16 -10.23 -9.74
N SER A 66 -6.39 -8.93 -9.58
CA SER A 66 -6.90 -8.42 -8.32
C SER A 66 -8.17 -9.21 -8.02
N GLY A 67 -8.12 -10.06 -7.00
CA GLY A 67 -9.23 -10.95 -6.66
C GLY A 67 -10.57 -10.23 -6.78
N ASN A 68 -11.51 -10.87 -7.47
CA ASN A 68 -12.85 -10.37 -7.86
C ASN A 68 -12.93 -9.08 -8.69
N LEU A 69 -11.83 -8.37 -8.95
CA LEU A 69 -11.83 -7.12 -9.71
C LEU A 69 -11.26 -7.37 -11.11
N THR A 70 -12.14 -7.67 -12.07
CA THR A 70 -11.80 -7.93 -13.48
C THR A 70 -11.28 -6.71 -14.24
N TYR A 71 -11.33 -5.52 -13.63
CA TYR A 71 -11.01 -4.23 -14.24
C TYR A 71 -9.58 -3.74 -13.94
N THR A 72 -8.80 -4.42 -13.10
CA THR A 72 -7.45 -3.96 -12.74
C THR A 72 -6.47 -5.12 -12.67
N THR A 73 -5.24 -4.83 -13.05
CA THR A 73 -4.12 -5.75 -12.90
C THR A 73 -3.01 -5.04 -12.15
N TYR A 74 -2.19 -5.79 -11.42
CA TYR A 74 -1.04 -5.23 -10.74
C TYR A 74 0.18 -6.13 -10.89
N ARG A 75 1.34 -5.49 -10.89
CA ARG A 75 2.63 -6.18 -10.97
C ARG A 75 3.57 -5.61 -9.94
N ILE A 76 4.19 -6.55 -9.24
CA ILE A 76 5.24 -6.30 -8.26
C ILE A 76 6.52 -6.88 -8.85
N THR A 77 7.58 -6.08 -8.85
CA THR A 77 8.93 -6.50 -9.23
C THR A 77 9.82 -6.24 -8.03
N ALA A 78 10.48 -7.27 -7.52
CA ALA A 78 11.42 -7.18 -6.40
C ALA A 78 12.68 -8.01 -6.73
N THR A 79 13.58 -7.40 -7.48
CA THR A 79 14.92 -7.90 -7.79
C THR A 79 15.95 -7.02 -7.07
N GLU A 80 17.23 -7.41 -7.10
CA GLU A 80 18.33 -6.60 -6.56
C GLU A 80 18.34 -5.17 -7.16
N GLU A 81 18.00 -5.07 -8.46
CA GLU A 81 17.98 -3.81 -9.21
C GLU A 81 16.67 -3.03 -9.14
N LYS A 82 15.54 -3.67 -8.79
CA LYS A 82 14.22 -3.02 -8.87
C LYS A 82 13.29 -3.51 -7.79
N ALA A 83 12.70 -2.58 -7.07
CA ALA A 83 11.60 -2.85 -6.15
C ALA A 83 10.44 -1.94 -6.51
N THR A 84 9.66 -2.34 -7.52
CA THR A 84 8.58 -1.51 -8.08
C THR A 84 7.21 -2.17 -8.02
N TYR A 85 6.19 -1.37 -7.72
CA TYR A 85 4.78 -1.73 -7.83
C TYR A 85 4.13 -0.88 -8.91
N PHE A 86 3.33 -1.49 -9.77
CA PHE A 86 2.45 -0.75 -10.65
C PHE A 86 1.10 -1.44 -10.77
N PHE A 87 0.10 -0.67 -11.16
CA PHE A 87 -1.18 -1.21 -11.56
C PHE A 87 -1.69 -0.54 -12.82
N SER A 88 -2.48 -1.30 -13.55
CA SER A 88 -3.19 -0.91 -14.76
C SER A 88 -4.69 -1.13 -14.57
N ILE A 89 -5.47 -0.35 -15.30
CA ILE A 89 -6.90 -0.53 -15.43
C ILE A 89 -7.12 -1.08 -16.84
N THR A 90 -7.80 -2.23 -16.94
CA THR A 90 -8.04 -2.92 -18.21
C THR A 90 -9.26 -2.38 -18.95
N ASN A 91 -10.21 -1.80 -18.22
CA ASN A 91 -11.41 -1.17 -18.76
C ASN A 91 -11.31 0.35 -18.67
N GLU A 92 -11.18 1.04 -19.80
CA GLU A 92 -11.01 2.50 -19.88
C GLU A 92 -12.16 3.31 -19.30
N SER A 93 -13.34 2.70 -19.08
CA SER A 93 -14.46 3.35 -18.42
C SER A 93 -14.27 3.49 -16.90
N PHE A 94 -13.30 2.80 -16.32
CA PHE A 94 -12.98 2.83 -14.89
C PHE A 94 -11.85 3.82 -14.62
N PHE A 95 -11.95 4.54 -13.51
CA PHE A 95 -10.87 5.40 -13.02
C PHE A 95 -10.42 4.92 -11.64
N SER A 96 -9.13 4.72 -11.42
CA SER A 96 -8.60 4.28 -10.12
C SER A 96 -7.40 5.11 -9.69
N ILE A 97 -7.36 5.47 -8.41
CA ILE A 97 -6.28 6.24 -7.81
C ILE A 97 -5.81 5.59 -6.52
N LEU A 98 -4.49 5.57 -6.32
CA LEU A 98 -3.86 5.23 -5.05
C LEU A 98 -3.40 6.52 -4.38
N ARG A 99 -3.92 6.84 -3.20
CA ARG A 99 -3.64 8.08 -2.47
C ARG A 99 -3.23 7.77 -1.03
N LEU A 100 -2.19 8.46 -0.55
CA LEU A 100 -1.86 8.53 0.87
C LEU A 100 -2.60 9.74 1.47
N SER A 101 -3.48 9.51 2.44
CA SER A 101 -4.22 10.57 3.12
C SER A 101 -3.33 11.37 4.08
N TYR A 102 -3.77 12.58 4.44
CA TYR A 102 -3.12 13.40 5.48
C TYR A 102 -3.15 12.75 6.88
N THR A 103 -4.02 11.74 7.07
CA THR A 103 -4.10 10.92 8.30
C THR A 103 -3.21 9.67 8.28
N GLY A 104 -2.44 9.44 7.21
CA GLY A 104 -1.52 8.30 7.11
C GLY A 104 -2.17 7.00 6.63
N VAL A 105 -3.33 7.08 5.98
CA VAL A 105 -4.02 5.92 5.39
C VAL A 105 -3.72 5.87 3.90
N LEU A 106 -3.15 4.76 3.44
CA LEU A 106 -2.99 4.50 2.01
C LEU A 106 -4.26 3.84 1.48
N GLN A 107 -4.95 4.51 0.55
CA GLN A 107 -6.21 4.04 0.01
C GLN A 107 -6.18 3.99 -1.51
N ARG A 108 -6.59 2.85 -2.08
CA ARG A 108 -7.02 2.77 -3.48
C ARG A 108 -8.52 3.05 -3.56
N SER A 109 -8.90 4.01 -4.40
CA SER A 109 -10.30 4.28 -4.74
C SER A 109 -10.52 4.05 -6.23
N THR A 110 -11.58 3.33 -6.58
CA THR A 110 -11.97 3.10 -7.98
C THR A 110 -13.38 3.62 -8.23
N TRP A 111 -13.57 4.39 -9.29
CA TRP A 111 -14.86 4.86 -9.76
C TRP A 111 -15.35 3.92 -10.85
N VAL A 112 -16.40 3.17 -10.51
CA VAL A 112 -17.05 2.21 -11.40
C VAL A 112 -18.21 2.90 -12.10
N PRO A 113 -18.22 2.97 -13.44
CA PRO A 113 -19.32 3.54 -14.18
C PRO A 113 -20.58 2.70 -13.99
N LYS A 114 -21.73 3.36 -13.89
CA LYS A 114 -23.04 2.72 -13.86
C LYS A 114 -23.94 3.36 -14.91
N PRO A 115 -24.66 2.58 -15.73
CA PRO A 115 -25.63 3.14 -16.65
C PRO A 115 -26.63 4.03 -15.90
N GLN A 116 -26.83 5.26 -16.38
CA GLN A 116 -27.82 6.22 -15.88
C GLN A 116 -27.65 6.60 -14.39
N GLN A 117 -26.48 6.40 -13.80
CA GLN A 117 -26.18 6.76 -12.41
C GLN A 117 -24.79 7.39 -12.30
N MET A 118 -24.55 8.13 -11.21
CA MET A 118 -23.20 8.58 -10.86
C MET A 118 -22.28 7.36 -10.64
N CYS A 119 -21.01 7.50 -11.01
CA CYS A 119 -20.02 6.44 -10.78
C CYS A 119 -19.98 6.03 -9.30
N LYS A 120 -20.03 4.72 -9.04
CA LYS A 120 -19.90 4.19 -7.68
C LYS A 120 -18.43 4.19 -7.31
N ARG A 121 -18.05 4.91 -6.25
CA ARG A 121 -16.71 4.86 -5.67
C ARG A 121 -16.56 3.62 -4.79
N LEU A 122 -15.69 2.70 -5.18
CA LEU A 122 -15.25 1.54 -4.39
C LEU A 122 -13.92 1.85 -3.67
N ARG A 123 -13.74 1.28 -2.48
CA ARG A 123 -12.51 1.34 -1.69
C ARG A 123 -11.87 -0.04 -1.71
N ASP A 124 -10.94 -0.24 -2.65
CA ASP A 124 -10.43 -1.58 -2.99
C ASP A 124 -9.32 -2.03 -2.05
N ARG A 125 -8.56 -1.09 -1.49
CA ARG A 125 -7.45 -1.38 -0.58
C ARG A 125 -7.26 -0.24 0.39
N VAL A 126 -7.14 -0.55 1.68
CA VAL A 126 -6.89 0.41 2.76
C VAL A 126 -5.76 -0.17 3.62
N LEU A 127 -4.69 0.60 3.81
CA LEU A 127 -3.55 0.23 4.66
C LEU A 127 -3.25 1.36 5.66
N PRO A 128 -3.02 1.05 6.96
CA PRO A 128 -3.29 -0.26 7.60
C PRO A 128 -4.78 -0.65 7.50
N HIS A 129 -5.06 -1.95 7.47
CA HIS A 129 -6.43 -2.48 7.35
C HIS A 129 -7.19 -2.42 8.69
N ASP A 130 -6.49 -2.73 9.77
CA ASP A 130 -6.97 -2.81 11.14
C ASP A 130 -5.85 -2.45 12.13
N THR A 131 -6.10 -2.62 13.42
CA THR A 131 -5.12 -2.36 14.48
C THR A 131 -3.85 -3.18 14.28
N CYS A 132 -3.95 -4.46 13.93
CA CYS A 132 -2.80 -5.34 13.70
C CYS A 132 -1.97 -4.97 12.47
N GLY A 133 -2.54 -4.23 11.53
CA GLY A 133 -1.79 -3.60 10.44
C GLY A 133 -0.84 -2.49 10.91
N SER A 134 -1.05 -1.91 12.10
CA SER A 134 -0.15 -0.88 12.63
C SER A 134 1.21 -1.48 12.98
N TYR A 135 2.27 -0.70 12.76
CA TYR A 135 3.63 -1.19 12.97
C TYR A 135 3.93 -1.45 14.44
N ASN A 136 4.43 -2.66 14.75
CA ASN A 136 4.98 -3.04 16.05
C ASN A 136 3.99 -2.88 17.24
N VAL A 137 2.72 -3.24 17.06
CA VAL A 137 1.69 -3.14 18.11
C VAL A 137 2.01 -4.00 19.33
N CYS A 138 2.53 -5.22 19.12
CA CYS A 138 2.72 -6.20 20.19
C CYS A 138 4.16 -6.33 20.71
N GLY A 139 5.10 -5.55 20.19
CA GLY A 139 6.51 -5.64 20.58
C GLY A 139 7.20 -6.93 20.11
N ALA A 140 8.40 -7.17 20.65
CA ALA A 140 9.18 -8.36 20.32
C ALA A 140 8.48 -9.63 20.84
N TYR A 141 8.49 -10.70 20.03
CA TYR A 141 7.89 -12.00 20.35
C TYR A 141 6.35 -11.98 20.61
N GLY A 142 5.68 -10.89 20.26
CA GLY A 142 4.23 -10.78 20.27
C GLY A 142 3.64 -10.85 18.87
N LEU A 143 2.60 -11.67 18.68
CA LEU A 143 1.75 -11.65 17.49
C LEU A 143 0.47 -10.86 17.78
N CYS A 144 0.03 -10.10 16.79
CA CYS A 144 -1.24 -9.40 16.86
C CYS A 144 -2.33 -10.28 16.23
N ASP A 145 -3.33 -10.62 17.02
CA ASP A 145 -4.52 -11.35 16.63
C ASP A 145 -5.75 -10.46 16.88
N MET A 146 -6.56 -10.25 15.84
CA MET A 146 -7.77 -9.44 15.95
C MET A 146 -8.91 -10.17 16.66
N ASP A 147 -8.80 -11.50 16.81
CA ASP A 147 -9.82 -12.35 17.43
C ASP A 147 -9.59 -12.55 18.94
N THR A 148 -8.49 -12.02 19.50
CA THR A 148 -8.16 -12.14 20.93
C THR A 148 -8.28 -10.83 21.70
N SER A 149 -8.49 -10.91 23.02
CA SER A 149 -8.44 -9.78 23.95
C SER A 149 -7.59 -10.15 25.18
N PRO A 150 -6.38 -9.60 25.35
CA PRO A 150 -5.77 -8.56 24.51
C PRO A 150 -5.40 -9.09 23.11
N ASN A 151 -5.33 -8.19 22.12
CA ASN A 151 -4.95 -8.54 20.74
C ASN A 151 -3.51 -9.05 20.62
N CYS A 152 -2.68 -8.90 21.65
CA CYS A 152 -1.29 -9.33 21.63
C CYS A 152 -1.12 -10.65 22.36
N VAL A 153 -0.65 -11.66 21.62
CA VAL A 153 -0.42 -13.02 22.10
C VAL A 153 1.07 -13.32 22.00
N CYS A 154 1.68 -13.81 23.08
CA CYS A 154 3.08 -14.23 23.05
C CYS A 154 3.22 -15.48 22.18
N THR A 155 4.22 -15.49 21.30
CA THR A 155 4.63 -16.73 20.64
C THR A 155 5.52 -17.53 21.56
N TRP A 156 5.22 -18.81 21.74
CA TRP A 156 6.17 -19.75 22.30
C TRP A 156 7.34 -19.89 21.32
N VAL A 157 8.49 -19.32 21.67
CA VAL A 157 9.78 -19.66 21.08
C VAL A 157 10.47 -20.62 22.03
#